data_AF-A0A920SMC1-F1
#
_entry.id   AF-A0A920SMC1-F1
#
_cell.length_a   1.000
_cell.length_b   1.000
_cell.length_c   1.000
_cell.angle_alpha   90.00
_cell.angle_beta   90.00
_cell.angle_gamma   90.00
#
_symmetry.space_group_name_H-M   'P 1'
#
loop_
_entity.id
_entity.type
_entity.pdbx_description
1 polymer ?
#
loop_
_entity_poly.entity_id
_entity_poly.type
_entity_poly.pdbx_seq_one_letter_code
_entity_poly.pdbx_strand_id
1 'polypeptide(L)' 'MTGTRRASISSVQRQLRVGYNRAARMIEAMEMAGVVGPLENGKREVLAPAPPE' A
#
# COMPACT_ATOMS: atom_id res chain seq x y z
N MET A 1 18.41 5.17 8.70
CA MET A 1 17.52 5.50 7.56
C MET A 1 16.33 4.57 7.61
N THR A 2 15.20 4.97 8.19
CA THR A 2 13.97 4.18 8.07
C THR A 2 12.81 5.14 7.90
N GLY A 3 12.69 5.65 6.66
CA GLY A 3 11.47 6.32 6.24
C GLY A 3 10.35 5.29 6.30
N THR A 4 9.29 5.60 7.06
CA THR A 4 8.03 4.87 7.07
C THR A 4 7.69 4.39 5.66
N ARG A 5 7.55 3.07 5.47
CA ARG A 5 7.11 2.52 4.17
C ARG A 5 5.66 2.97 3.96
N ARG A 6 5.42 3.84 2.98
CA ARG A 6 4.09 4.36 2.65
C ARG A 6 3.58 3.70 1.38
N ALA A 7 2.36 3.18 1.40
CA ALA A 7 1.65 2.67 0.24
C ALA A 7 0.69 3.72 -0.32
N SER A 8 0.63 3.87 -1.65
CA SER A 8 -0.40 4.66 -2.32
C SER A 8 -0.94 3.90 -3.53
N ILE A 9 -2.14 4.26 -3.98
CA ILE A 9 -2.74 3.66 -5.18
C ILE A 9 -1.80 3.86 -6.37
N SER A 10 -1.25 5.06 -6.54
CA SER A 10 -0.36 5.37 -7.66
C SER A 10 0.98 4.62 -7.60
N SER A 11 1.52 4.31 -6.42
CA SER A 11 2.70 3.46 -6.31
C SER A 11 2.40 2.03 -6.74
N VAL A 12 1.27 1.46 -6.27
CA VAL A 12 0.81 0.11 -6.64
C VAL A 12 0.54 0.01 -8.15
N GLN A 13 -0.10 1.03 -8.74
CA GLN A 13 -0.32 1.09 -10.20
C GLN A 13 0.99 0.94 -10.97
N ARG A 14 2.04 1.69 -10.59
CA ARG A 14 3.32 1.68 -11.29
C ARG A 14 4.11 0.40 -11.05
N GLN A 15 4.15 -0.08 -9.81
CA GLN A 15 4.92 -1.26 -9.44
C GLN A 15 4.33 -2.53 -10.05
N LEU A 16 3.01 -2.67 -10.05
CA LEU A 16 2.32 -3.86 -10.54
C LEU A 16 1.80 -3.73 -11.98
N ARG A 17 1.95 -2.54 -12.59
CA ARG A 17 1.47 -2.21 -13.95
C ARG A 17 -0.03 -2.49 -14.13
N VAL A 18 -0.84 -2.02 -13.18
CA VAL A 18 -2.29 -2.20 -13.17
C VAL A 18 -3.04 -0.86 -13.24
N GLY A 19 -4.29 -0.91 -13.72
CA GLY A 19 -5.17 0.26 -13.74
C GLY A 19 -5.55 0.75 -12.33
N TYR A 20 -6.00 2.01 -12.23
CA TYR A 20 -6.32 2.67 -10.97
C TYR A 20 -7.29 1.88 -10.09
N ASN A 21 -8.43 1.45 -10.67
CA ASN A 21 -9.47 0.72 -9.94
C ASN A 21 -8.95 -0.61 -9.35
N ARG A 22 -8.05 -1.29 -10.07
CA ARG A 22 -7.46 -2.54 -9.58
C ARG A 22 -6.51 -2.27 -8.42
N ALA A 23 -5.68 -1.23 -8.53
CA ALA A 23 -4.79 -0.81 -7.46
C ALA A 23 -5.55 -0.33 -6.21
N ALA A 24 -6.68 0.36 -6.38
CA ALA A 24 -7.54 0.79 -5.28
C ALA A 24 -8.09 -0.41 -4.50
N ARG A 25 -8.65 -1.42 -5.19
CA ARG A 25 -9.13 -2.66 -4.57
C ARG A 25 -8.03 -3.45 -3.86
N MET A 26 -6.82 -3.47 -4.43
CA MET A 26 -5.66 -4.09 -3.78
C MET A 26 -5.32 -3.39 -2.46
N ILE A 27 -5.36 -2.05 -2.44
CA ILE A 27 -5.12 -1.27 -1.23
C ILE A 27 -6.21 -1.50 -0.17
N GLU A 28 -7.48 -1.54 -0.56
CA GLU A 28 -8.59 -1.89 0.34
C GLU A 28 -8.41 -3.29 0.93
N ALA A 29 -8.03 -4.28 0.10
CA ALA A 29 -7.74 -5.63 0.58
C ALA A 29 -6.55 -5.67 1.54
N MET A 30 -5.50 -4.90 1.28
CA MET A 30 -4.37 -4.75 2.19
C MET A 30 -4.78 -4.11 3.52
N GLU A 31 -5.69 -3.14 3.50
CA GLU A 31 -6.21 -2.48 4.71
C GLU A 31 -7.06 -3.45 5.54
N MET A 32 -7.98 -4.17 4.91
CA MET A 32 -8.78 -5.22 5.57
C MET A 32 -7.92 -6.35 6.14
N ALA A 33 -6.81 -6.68 5.50
CA ALA A 33 -5.86 -7.69 5.97
C ALA A 33 -4.90 -7.16 7.06
N GLY A 34 -4.99 -5.88 7.45
CA GLY A 34 -4.08 -5.27 8.42
C GLY A 34 -2.65 -5.06 7.92
N VAL A 35 -2.43 -5.12 6.60
CA VAL A 35 -1.11 -4.92 5.96
C VAL A 35 -0.77 -3.44 5.86
N VAL A 36 -1.78 -2.60 5.67
CA VAL A 36 -1.67 -1.14 5.66
C VAL A 36 -2.67 -0.52 6.62
N GLY A 37 -2.31 0.63 7.19
CA GLY A 37 -3.19 1.43 8.04
C GLY A 37 -4.18 2.29 7.22
N PRO A 38 -4.96 3.13 7.93
CA PRO A 38 -5.95 4.00 7.31
C PRO A 38 -5.32 5.02 6.34
N LEU A 39 -6.16 5.56 5.45
CA LEU A 39 -5.77 6.59 4.49
C LEU A 39 -5.49 7.93 5.19
N GLU A 40 -4.24 8.36 5.14
CA GLU A 40 -3.76 9.63 5.68
C GLU A 40 -3.03 10.42 4.59
N ASN A 41 -3.54 11.61 4.24
CA ASN A 41 -2.92 12.50 3.25
C ASN A 41 -2.58 11.81 1.91
N GLY A 42 -3.52 11.00 1.38
CA GLY A 42 -3.34 10.30 0.10
C GLY A 42 -2.43 9.07 0.16
N LYS A 43 -1.96 8.68 1.34
CA LYS A 43 -1.06 7.54 1.55
C LYS A 43 -1.52 6.70 2.74
N ARG A 44 -1.08 5.45 2.80
CA ARG A 44 -1.30 4.56 3.95
C ARG A 44 0.04 4.12 4.51
N GLU A 45 0.13 3.98 5.81
CA GLU A 45 1.30 3.42 6.46
C GLU A 45 1.33 1.90 6.27
N VAL A 46 2.48 1.33 5.91
CA VAL A 46 2.63 -0.13 5.82
C VAL A 46 2.94 -0.68 7.21
N LEU A 47 2.05 -1.54 7.70
CA LEU A 47 2.12 -2.16 9.02
C LEU A 47 2.85 -3.51 8.96
N ALA A 48 2.81 -4.18 7.81
CA ALA A 48 3.43 -5.49 7.66
C ALA A 48 4.98 -5.43 7.70
N PRO A 49 5.63 -6.39 8.40
CA PRO A 49 7.08 -6.52 8.35
C PRO A 49 7.56 -6.72 6.91
N ALA A 50 8.80 -6.32 6.62
CA ALA A 50 9.37 -6.60 5.31
C ALA A 50 9.40 -8.12 5.10
N PRO A 51 9.19 -8.63 3.87
CA PRO A 51 9.43 -10.03 3.57
C PRO A 51 10.84 -10.42 4.06
N PRO A 52 11.04 -11.62 4.62
CA PRO A 52 12.39 -12.12 4.87
C PRO A 52 13.14 -12.19 3.53
N GLU A 53 14.42 -11.80 3.54
CA GLU A 53 15.32 -11.89 2.37
C GLU A 53 15.52 -13.34 1.90
#